data_AF-A0A382A8P8-F1
#
_entry.id   AF-A0A382A8P8-F1
#
_cell.length_a   1.000
_cell.length_b   1.000
_cell.length_c   1.000
_cell.angle_alpha   90.00
_cell.angle_beta   90.00
_cell.angle_gamma   90.00
#
_symmetry.space_group_name_H-M   'P 1'
#
loop_
_entity.id
_entity.type
_entity.pdbx_description
1 polymer ?
#
loop_
_entity_poly.entity_id
_entity_poly.type
_entity_poly.pdbx_seq_one_letter_code
_entity_poly.pdbx_strand_id
1 'polypeptide(L)'
;MKNLLDSQRDSFHSRIIILEGDGRSTVLDLLKVDHQMVVSNDLVHKGMITAINGLKNTDSEFWRYAVAYEKIPKPASETIPGKGKQVLWWFGSEPEPPKLET
;
A
#
# COMPACT_ATOMS: atom_id res chain seq x y z
N MET A 1 27.06 -2.55 -13.40
CA MET A 1 26.43 -1.21 -13.37
C MET A 1 24.95 -1.40 -13.66
N LYS A 2 24.05 -1.08 -12.71
CA LYS A 2 22.60 -1.12 -12.98
C LYS A 2 22.25 0.08 -13.86
N ASN A 3 21.55 -0.14 -14.97
CA ASN A 3 21.13 0.94 -15.85
C ASN A 3 20.20 1.90 -15.08
N LEU A 4 20.36 3.19 -15.32
CA LEU A 4 19.57 4.25 -14.69
C LEU A 4 18.05 4.00 -14.88
N LEU A 5 17.68 3.49 -16.06
CA LEU A 5 16.32 3.08 -16.42
C LEU A 5 15.80 1.91 -15.56
N ASP A 6 16.63 0.91 -15.27
CA ASP A 6 16.23 -0.21 -14.39
C ASP A 6 16.05 0.27 -12.95
N SER A 7 16.91 1.20 -12.48
CA SER A 7 16.77 1.76 -11.13
C SER A 7 15.54 2.68 -10.97
N GLN A 8 15.15 3.39 -12.02
CA GLN A 8 13.94 4.21 -12.02
C GLN A 8 12.67 3.35 -12.11
N ARG A 9 12.71 2.28 -12.90
CA ARG A 9 11.62 1.31 -13.00
C ARG A 9 11.44 0.52 -11.69
N ASP A 10 12.54 0.08 -11.06
CA ASP A 10 12.54 -0.51 -9.72
C ASP A 10 11.96 0.48 -8.69
N SER A 11 12.32 1.76 -8.77
CA SER A 11 11.80 2.83 -7.89
C SER A 11 10.33 3.19 -8.14
N PHE A 12 9.79 2.94 -9.34
CA PHE A 12 8.37 3.19 -9.65
C PHE A 12 7.52 1.99 -9.22
N HIS A 13 7.99 0.77 -9.52
CA HIS A 13 7.34 -0.47 -9.06
C HIS A 13 7.36 -0.60 -7.53
N SER A 14 8.33 -0.01 -6.83
CA SER A 14 8.34 0.01 -5.37
C SER A 14 7.28 0.94 -4.74
N ARG A 15 6.57 1.76 -5.52
CA ARG A 15 5.62 2.77 -5.03
C ARG A 15 4.16 2.40 -5.23
N ILE A 16 3.85 1.35 -5.97
CA ILE A 16 2.48 0.86 -6.18
C ILE A 16 2.46 -0.65 -5.96
N ILE A 17 1.52 -1.14 -5.16
CA ILE A 17 1.30 -2.57 -4.94
C ILE A 17 -0.16 -2.87 -5.24
N ILE A 18 -0.39 -3.93 -6.01
CA ILE A 18 -1.73 -4.39 -6.40
C ILE A 18 -1.89 -5.80 -5.86
N LEU A 19 -2.91 -6.00 -5.02
CA LEU A 19 -3.29 -7.29 -4.46
C LEU A 19 -4.74 -7.61 -4.83
N GLU A 20 -5.13 -8.87 -4.68
CA GLU A 20 -6.51 -9.31 -4.82
C GLU A 20 -7.09 -9.71 -3.46
N GLY A 21 -8.30 -9.25 -3.15
CA GLY A 21 -9.03 -9.66 -1.97
C GLY A 21 -9.48 -11.12 -2.06
N ASP A 22 -9.37 -11.85 -0.96
CA ASP A 22 -9.83 -13.24 -0.82
C ASP A 22 -11.22 -13.36 -0.16
N GLY A 23 -11.79 -12.24 0.32
CA GLY A 23 -13.06 -12.19 1.03
C GLY A 23 -13.00 -12.58 2.51
N ARG A 24 -11.81 -12.78 3.08
CA ARG A 24 -11.62 -13.30 4.45
C ARG A 24 -10.53 -12.57 5.22
N SER A 25 -9.38 -12.34 4.58
CA SER A 25 -8.21 -11.70 5.16
C SER A 25 -8.36 -10.19 5.13
N THR A 26 -7.76 -9.49 6.09
CA THR A 26 -7.75 -8.02 6.07
C THR A 26 -6.79 -7.51 5.00
N VAL A 27 -6.95 -6.25 4.57
CA VAL A 27 -6.02 -5.58 3.64
C VAL A 27 -4.59 -5.65 4.15
N LEU A 28 -4.40 -5.53 5.47
CA LEU A 28 -3.08 -5.65 6.09
C LEU A 28 -2.54 -7.08 6.05
N ASP A 29 -3.39 -8.09 6.24
CA ASP A 29 -2.95 -9.50 6.19
C ASP A 29 -2.59 -9.94 4.78
N LEU A 30 -3.35 -9.49 3.78
CA LEU A 30 -3.02 -9.69 2.36
C LEU A 30 -1.65 -9.11 2.01
N LEU A 31 -1.34 -7.91 2.53
CA LEU A 31 -0.05 -7.26 2.28
C LEU A 31 1.13 -8.04 2.88
N LYS A 32 0.99 -8.60 4.09
CA LYS A 32 2.07 -9.33 4.78
C LYS A 32 2.50 -10.63 4.10
N VAL A 33 1.69 -11.18 3.19
CA VAL A 33 2.00 -12.45 2.51
C VAL A 33 3.29 -12.32 1.72
N ASP A 34 3.42 -11.25 0.93
CA ASP A 34 4.54 -11.06 -0.01
C ASP A 34 5.39 -9.81 0.28
N HIS A 35 4.96 -8.95 1.23
CA HIS A 35 5.64 -7.69 1.52
C HIS A 35 6.03 -7.56 2.99
N GLN A 36 7.26 -7.09 3.21
CA GLN A 36 7.70 -6.68 4.53
C GLN A 36 7.08 -5.33 4.86
N MET A 37 6.39 -5.23 5.99
CA MET A 37 5.76 -3.98 6.42
C MET A 37 6.09 -3.65 7.87
N VAL A 38 6.11 -2.35 8.16
CA VAL A 38 6.27 -1.80 9.51
C VAL A 38 5.03 -1.00 9.84
N VAL A 39 4.51 -1.21 11.04
CA VAL A 39 3.31 -0.54 11.55
C VAL A 39 3.72 0.29 12.77
N SER A 40 3.16 1.49 12.91
CA SER A 40 3.40 2.30 14.10
C SER A 40 2.85 1.61 15.34
N ASN A 41 3.64 1.64 16.40
CA ASN A 41 3.32 1.15 17.73
C ASN A 41 3.01 2.29 18.72
N ASP A 42 3.06 3.55 18.27
CA ASP A 42 2.72 4.68 19.13
C ASP A 42 1.21 4.73 19.41
N LEU A 43 0.82 5.34 20.53
CA LEU A 43 -0.56 5.34 21.00
C LEU A 43 -1.53 6.10 20.08
N VAL A 44 -1.03 7.02 19.25
CA VAL A 44 -1.83 7.93 18.42
C VAL A 44 -2.05 7.35 17.02
N HIS A 45 -1.03 6.72 16.44
CA HIS A 45 -1.03 6.15 15.08
C HIS A 45 -1.02 4.63 15.08
N LYS A 46 -1.41 4.00 16.19
CA LYS A 46 -1.45 2.53 16.31
C LYS A 46 -2.18 1.91 15.12
N GLY A 47 -1.49 1.05 14.38
CA GLY A 47 -2.06 0.40 13.18
C GLY A 47 -1.78 1.10 11.85
N MET A 48 -1.18 2.31 11.86
CA MET A 48 -0.75 3.00 10.65
C MET A 48 0.51 2.33 10.07
N ILE A 49 0.53 2.05 8.77
CA ILE A 49 1.75 1.60 8.09
C ILE A 49 2.75 2.75 8.01
N THR A 50 3.98 2.51 8.47
CA THR A 50 5.09 3.46 8.41
C THR A 50 6.13 3.09 7.36
N ALA A 51 6.15 1.84 6.90
CA ALA A 51 6.99 1.40 5.79
C ALA A 51 6.47 0.13 5.11
N ILE A 52 6.73 -0.01 3.80
CA ILE A 52 6.56 -1.26 3.05
C ILE A 52 7.83 -1.48 2.21
N ASN A 53 8.39 -2.70 2.25
CA ASN A 53 9.60 -3.11 1.55
C ASN A 53 10.78 -2.12 1.72
N GLY A 54 10.90 -1.54 2.92
CA GLY A 54 11.95 -0.57 3.26
C GLY A 54 11.66 0.88 2.85
N LEU A 55 10.60 1.15 2.07
CA LEU A 55 10.17 2.51 1.72
C LEU A 55 9.34 3.10 2.86
N LYS A 56 9.92 4.07 3.57
CA LYS A 56 9.34 4.71 4.76
C LYS A 56 8.52 5.94 4.42
N ASN A 57 7.49 6.19 5.22
CA ASN A 57 6.78 7.48 5.20
C ASN A 57 7.74 8.63 5.55
N THR A 58 7.41 9.79 5.00
CA THR A 58 8.02 11.10 5.27
C THR A 58 6.90 12.09 5.57
N ASP A 59 7.27 13.35 5.84
CA ASP A 59 6.29 14.42 6.07
C ASP A 59 5.43 14.71 4.82
N SER A 60 5.97 14.48 3.61
CA SER A 60 5.32 14.79 2.34
C SER A 60 4.76 13.58 1.60
N GLU A 61 5.32 12.39 1.83
CA GLU A 61 4.93 11.16 1.12
C GLU A 61 4.66 10.03 2.12
N PHE A 62 3.53 9.33 1.95
CA PHE A 62 3.19 8.20 2.80
C PHE A 62 2.41 7.12 2.05
N TRP A 63 2.37 5.93 2.64
CA TRP A 63 1.60 4.80 2.14
C TRP A 63 0.10 5.01 2.39
N ARG A 64 -0.70 4.81 1.34
CA ARG A 64 -2.16 4.81 1.37
C ARG A 64 -2.68 3.55 0.72
N TYR A 65 -3.95 3.24 0.96
CA TYR A 65 -4.62 2.14 0.30
C TYR A 65 -6.05 2.46 -0.12
N ALA A 66 -6.54 1.70 -1.09
CA ALA A 66 -7.89 1.74 -1.63
C ALA A 66 -8.34 0.31 -1.96
N VAL A 67 -9.64 0.08 -1.97
CA VAL A 67 -10.25 -1.18 -2.39
C VAL A 67 -11.20 -0.88 -3.53
N ALA A 68 -11.08 -1.60 -4.64
CA ALA A 68 -11.83 -1.34 -5.86
C ALA A 68 -11.71 0.13 -6.34
N TYR A 69 -10.50 0.72 -6.19
CA TYR A 69 -10.20 2.14 -6.46
C TYR A 69 -10.95 3.16 -5.60
N GLU A 70 -11.65 2.72 -4.55
CA GLU A 70 -12.33 3.59 -3.60
C GLU A 70 -11.53 3.68 -2.30
N LYS A 71 -11.43 4.89 -1.75
CA LYS A 71 -10.82 5.10 -0.43
C LYS A 71 -11.73 4.51 0.64
N ILE A 72 -11.13 3.77 1.56
CA ILE A 72 -11.86 3.13 2.66
C ILE A 72 -11.63 3.93 3.94
N PRO A 73 -12.68 4.43 4.62
CA PRO A 73 -12.56 5.20 5.86
C PRO A 73 -12.37 4.30 7.08
N LYS A 74 -11.60 3.21 6.94
CA LYS A 74 -11.29 2.27 8.00
C LYS A 74 -9.78 1.99 8.00
N PRO A 75 -9.21 1.45 9.07
CA PRO A 75 -7.84 0.94 9.05
C PRO A 75 -7.69 -0.26 8.12
N ALA A 76 -6.50 -0.43 7.53
CA ALA A 76 -6.15 -1.60 6.72
C ALA A 76 -6.24 -2.92 7.51
N SER A 77 -6.01 -2.86 8.83
CA SER A 77 -6.14 -3.99 9.75
C SER A 77 -7.59 -4.42 10.04
N GLU A 78 -8.58 -3.63 9.61
CA GLU A 78 -10.01 -3.90 9.86
C GLU A 78 -10.81 -4.03 8.56
N THR A 79 -10.19 -3.71 7.43
CA THR A 79 -10.85 -3.76 6.13
C THR A 79 -10.69 -5.15 5.53
N ILE A 80 -11.78 -5.87 5.32
CA ILE A 80 -11.80 -7.16 4.59
C ILE A 80 -12.33 -6.89 3.17
N PRO A 81 -11.48 -6.89 2.14
CA PRO A 81 -11.91 -6.71 0.76
C PRO A 81 -12.65 -7.95 0.27
N GLY A 82 -13.72 -7.74 -0.49
CA GLY A 82 -14.47 -8.85 -1.11
C GLY A 82 -13.60 -9.67 -2.08
N LYS A 83 -13.95 -10.94 -2.30
CA LYS A 83 -13.22 -11.81 -3.21
C LYS A 83 -13.13 -11.20 -4.62
N GLY A 84 -11.93 -11.18 -5.21
CA GLY A 84 -11.69 -10.62 -6.55
C GLY A 84 -11.67 -9.08 -6.58
N LYS A 85 -11.86 -8.39 -5.45
CA LYS A 85 -11.72 -6.94 -5.39
C LYS A 85 -10.24 -6.58 -5.31
N GLN A 86 -9.80 -5.69 -6.18
CA GLN A 86 -8.44 -5.20 -6.17
C GLN A 86 -8.20 -4.35 -4.91
N VAL A 87 -7.05 -4.58 -4.27
CA VAL A 87 -6.52 -3.73 -3.20
C VAL A 87 -5.30 -3.02 -3.77
N LEU A 88 -5.33 -1.70 -3.77
CA LEU A 88 -4.26 -0.86 -4.26
C LEU A 88 -3.57 -0.21 -3.08
N TRP A 89 -2.25 -0.36 -2.97
CA TRP A 89 -1.41 0.47 -2.13
C TRP A 89 -0.59 1.40 -2.99
N TRP A 90 -0.43 2.65 -2.57
CA TRP A 90 0.48 3.58 -3.24
C TRP A 90 1.22 4.47 -2.25
N PHE A 91 2.43 4.83 -2.63
CA PHE A 91 3.29 5.76 -1.92
C PHE A 91 3.39 7.08 -2.68
N GLY A 92 3.08 8.19 -2.02
CA GLY A 92 3.24 9.52 -2.62
C GLY A 92 2.63 10.64 -1.79
N SER A 93 2.59 11.84 -2.35
CA SER A 93 1.93 13.02 -1.77
C SER A 93 0.44 13.07 -2.07
N GLU A 94 0.03 12.51 -3.21
CA GLU A 94 -1.34 12.63 -3.70
C GLU A 94 -2.31 11.74 -2.90
N PRO A 95 -3.45 12.31 -2.46
CA PRO A 95 -4.41 11.59 -1.65
C PRO A 95 -5.26 10.62 -2.48
N GLU A 96 -5.39 10.85 -3.79
CA GLU A 96 -6.18 10.00 -4.68
C GLU A 96 -5.37 8.78 -5.14
N PRO A 97 -6.03 7.62 -5.33
CA PRO A 97 -5.38 6.48 -5.94
C PRO A 97 -4.92 6.85 -7.37
N PRO A 98 -3.71 6.42 -7.79
CA PRO A 98 -3.25 6.65 -9.15
C PRO A 98 -4.23 6.03 -10.14
N LYS A 99 -4.55 6.77 -11.20
CA LYS A 99 -5.28 6.21 -12.34
C LYS A 99 -4.34 5.24 -13.04
N LEU A 100 -4.67 3.96 -13.00
CA LEU A 100 -3.98 2.98 -13.84
C LEU A 100 -4.47 3.20 -15.26
N GLU A 101 -3.60 3.68 -16.15
CA GLU A 101 -3.94 3.79 -17.57
C GLU A 101 -4.21 2.37 -18.12
N THR A 102 -5.41 2.17 -18.67
CA THR A 102 -5.83 0.94 -19.35
C THR A 102 -5.51 0.98 -20.82
#